data_AF-A0A7N2N6E2-F1
#
_entry.id   AF-A0A7N2N6E2-F1
#
_cell.length_a   1.000
_cell.length_b   1.000
_cell.length_c   1.000
_cell.angle_alpha   90.00
_cell.angle_beta   90.00
_cell.angle_gamma   90.00
#
_symmetry.space_group_name_H-M   'P 1'
#
loop_
_entity.id
_entity.type
_entity.pdbx_description
1 polymer ?
#
loop_
_entity_poly.entity_id
_entity_poly.type
_entity_poly.pdbx_seq_one_letter_code
_entity_poly.pdbx_strand_id
1 'polypeptide(L)'
;MRPPLSRGGGGFRGRSDGGRGGRGRGGGGGRGGRGGRGGGGGGGRGFGGGRGRGRGGGGGRGGGRAGVQGGNKAVILAHRHEAVFYMKVKGDDVLLTKNMVPGQSVYNEKRVNSQNEDGTKVEYRVWNPFRSKLSAAILGGVDDIGMKPGAKVLYLGAASGTSVSHVSDIVGPTGVVYAVEFSHRSGRDLLNMAKKRTNVIPIIEDARHPSKYRMLVLGMVDVIFSDVAQPDQTRILALNASYFLKAGGWFVISIKANCIDSTVPAETVFAMEKDKLKENQLKPFESITLEPYERYHACFIGQYRAPKRSKTTS
;
A
#
# COMPACT_ATOMS: atom_id res chain seq x y z
N MET A 1 -35.52 61.98 -9.47
CA MET A 1 -36.86 62.00 -8.85
C MET A 1 -37.27 60.56 -8.51
N ARG A 2 -37.61 60.31 -7.25
CA ARG A 2 -38.37 59.15 -6.71
C ARG A 2 -39.69 59.75 -6.13
N PRO A 3 -40.67 58.98 -5.64
CA PRO A 3 -41.34 57.72 -6.04
C PRO A 3 -42.89 58.01 -6.17
N PRO A 4 -43.92 57.16 -5.84
CA PRO A 4 -44.16 56.30 -4.65
C PRO A 4 -44.61 54.84 -5.01
N LEU A 5 -44.50 53.78 -4.19
CA LEU A 5 -44.99 53.42 -2.84
C LEU A 5 -46.53 53.24 -2.69
N SER A 6 -46.99 51.99 -2.55
CA SER A 6 -48.07 51.52 -1.66
C SER A 6 -47.96 49.98 -1.57
N ARG A 7 -47.71 49.28 -0.46
CA ARG A 7 -48.21 49.25 0.93
C ARG A 7 -49.57 48.53 1.08
N GLY A 8 -49.57 47.49 1.93
CA GLY A 8 -50.74 46.78 2.48
C GLY A 8 -50.63 45.26 2.28
N GLY A 9 -50.57 44.37 3.27
CA GLY A 9 -50.88 44.46 4.70
C GLY A 9 -51.99 43.46 5.06
N GLY A 10 -51.72 42.55 6.00
CA GLY A 10 -52.69 41.68 6.69
C GLY A 10 -52.80 40.26 6.11
N GLY A 11 -52.75 39.16 6.85
CA GLY A 11 -52.90 38.97 8.29
C GLY A 11 -54.11 38.09 8.61
N PHE A 12 -53.82 36.90 9.15
CA PHE A 12 -54.59 36.15 10.16
C PHE A 12 -55.71 35.14 9.79
N ARG A 13 -55.67 34.07 10.63
CA ARG A 13 -56.66 33.01 11.00
C ARG A 13 -56.60 31.73 10.14
N GLY A 14 -56.43 30.52 10.67
CA GLY A 14 -56.48 30.01 12.05
C GLY A 14 -57.71 29.11 12.28
N ARG A 15 -57.47 27.82 12.58
CA ARG A 15 -58.24 26.85 13.42
C ARG A 15 -57.86 25.42 12.98
N SER A 16 -57.29 24.56 13.82
CA SER A 16 -57.78 23.95 15.09
C SER A 16 -58.83 22.87 14.86
N ASP A 17 -58.50 21.66 15.35
CA ASP A 17 -59.32 20.67 16.09
C ASP A 17 -58.79 19.27 15.76
N GLY A 18 -58.24 18.49 16.70
CA GLY A 18 -58.90 17.80 17.83
C GLY A 18 -58.64 16.30 17.58
N GLY A 19 -58.19 15.42 18.48
CA GLY A 19 -58.47 15.23 19.91
C GLY A 19 -59.09 13.82 20.08
N ARG A 20 -58.67 13.07 21.13
CA ARG A 20 -59.12 11.72 21.61
C ARG A 20 -58.52 10.50 20.89
N GLY A 21 -58.22 9.36 21.52
CA GLY A 21 -58.29 8.81 22.89
C GLY A 21 -57.76 7.36 22.79
N GLY A 22 -57.02 6.78 23.73
CA GLY A 22 -57.46 6.32 25.05
C GLY A 22 -57.92 4.84 25.03
N ARG A 23 -57.11 3.92 25.62
CA ARG A 23 -57.39 2.57 26.21
C ARG A 23 -56.10 1.73 26.09
N GLY A 24 -55.52 1.06 27.09
CA GLY A 24 -56.00 0.64 28.41
C GLY A 24 -56.22 -0.89 28.45
N ARG A 25 -55.58 -1.55 29.43
CA ARG A 25 -55.62 -2.98 29.86
C ARG A 25 -54.52 -3.88 29.29
N GLY A 26 -53.81 -4.71 30.06
CA GLY A 26 -53.88 -5.03 31.49
C GLY A 26 -53.60 -6.52 31.76
N GLY A 27 -52.90 -6.80 32.86
CA GLY A 27 -52.89 -8.09 33.59
C GLY A 27 -51.98 -9.18 33.00
N GLY A 28 -51.25 -9.98 33.78
CA GLY A 28 -51.18 -10.13 35.22
C GLY A 28 -50.65 -11.54 35.57
N GLY A 29 -50.01 -11.67 36.75
CA GLY A 29 -49.80 -12.93 37.48
C GLY A 29 -48.64 -13.80 36.98
N GLY A 30 -47.74 -14.35 37.80
CA GLY A 30 -47.73 -14.53 39.25
C GLY A 30 -47.55 -16.02 39.60
N ARG A 31 -46.58 -16.28 40.50
CA ARG A 31 -46.35 -17.50 41.30
C ARG A 31 -45.87 -18.73 40.52
N GLY A 32 -44.72 -19.30 40.88
CA GLY A 32 -44.53 -20.16 42.07
C GLY A 32 -44.66 -21.62 41.60
N GLY A 33 -43.89 -22.62 41.99
CA GLY A 33 -42.86 -22.84 42.99
C GLY A 33 -42.62 -24.36 43.03
N ARG A 34 -41.68 -24.80 43.87
CA ARG A 34 -41.35 -26.21 44.22
C ARG A 34 -40.74 -27.05 43.07
N GLY A 35 -39.72 -27.86 43.30
CA GLY A 35 -39.17 -28.37 44.55
C GLY A 35 -38.94 -29.88 44.43
N GLY A 36 -37.76 -30.32 44.82
CA GLY A 36 -37.43 -31.73 45.10
C GLY A 36 -36.85 -32.51 43.92
N ARG A 37 -36.05 -33.56 44.11
CA ARG A 37 -35.45 -34.14 45.32
C ARG A 37 -34.58 -35.30 44.84
N GLY A 38 -33.42 -35.52 45.48
CA GLY A 38 -32.74 -36.82 45.55
C GLY A 38 -31.94 -37.23 44.30
N GLY A 39 -30.81 -37.90 44.40
CA GLY A 39 -30.18 -38.56 45.53
C GLY A 39 -29.35 -39.74 45.02
N GLY A 40 -28.24 -40.04 45.73
CA GLY A 40 -27.45 -41.27 45.58
C GLY A 40 -26.39 -41.21 44.48
N GLY A 41 -25.11 -41.51 44.70
CA GLY A 41 -24.50 -42.25 45.79
C GLY A 41 -23.68 -43.41 45.22
N GLY A 42 -22.38 -43.39 45.50
CA GLY A 42 -21.56 -44.60 45.65
C GLY A 42 -20.88 -45.14 44.39
N GLY A 43 -19.60 -45.50 44.57
CA GLY A 43 -18.97 -46.50 43.69
C GLY A 43 -17.49 -46.30 43.42
N GLY A 44 -16.66 -46.14 44.45
CA GLY A 44 -15.23 -46.43 44.32
C GLY A 44 -14.96 -47.94 44.21
N ARG A 45 -13.92 -48.30 43.45
CA ARG A 45 -13.10 -49.54 43.44
C ARG A 45 -12.33 -49.49 42.11
N GLY A 46 -11.01 -49.45 42.00
CA GLY A 46 -9.97 -50.04 42.83
C GLY A 46 -9.21 -51.06 41.97
N PHE A 47 -7.88 -51.06 42.08
CA PHE A 47 -6.93 -52.08 41.61
C PHE A 47 -6.66 -52.13 40.09
N GLY A 48 -5.43 -52.29 39.61
CA GLY A 48 -4.16 -52.55 40.27
C GLY A 48 -3.17 -53.14 39.25
N GLY A 49 -1.86 -52.88 39.43
CA GLY A 49 -0.74 -53.61 38.83
C GLY A 49 -0.56 -53.42 37.31
N GLY A 50 0.63 -53.24 36.75
CA GLY A 50 1.97 -53.55 37.20
C GLY A 50 2.77 -54.07 35.99
N ARG A 51 4.04 -53.68 35.92
CA ARG A 51 5.14 -54.29 35.15
C ARG A 51 5.18 -54.08 33.62
N GLY A 52 5.92 -53.02 33.25
CA GLY A 52 7.21 -53.06 32.58
C GLY A 52 7.47 -54.04 31.42
N ARG A 53 7.96 -53.50 30.30
CA ARG A 53 9.14 -53.98 29.54
C ARG A 53 9.49 -52.96 28.45
N GLY A 54 10.74 -52.51 28.41
CA GLY A 54 11.29 -51.82 27.25
C GLY A 54 11.67 -52.81 26.13
N ARG A 55 11.91 -52.28 24.91
CA ARG A 55 13.11 -52.47 24.06
C ARG A 55 12.79 -52.29 22.56
N GLY A 56 13.60 -51.44 21.89
CA GLY A 56 13.79 -51.38 20.43
C GLY A 56 12.70 -50.60 19.67
N GLY A 57 12.97 -49.77 18.67
CA GLY A 57 14.17 -49.54 17.85
C GLY A 57 13.69 -49.17 16.44
N GLY A 58 14.36 -48.22 15.79
CA GLY A 58 14.36 -48.10 14.33
C GLY A 58 13.41 -47.07 13.69
N GLY A 59 13.97 -45.93 13.29
CA GLY A 59 14.07 -45.60 11.86
C GLY A 59 12.82 -45.06 11.13
N GLY A 60 12.75 -43.72 11.03
CA GLY A 60 12.91 -43.10 9.70
C GLY A 60 11.68 -42.56 8.98
N ARG A 61 11.84 -41.30 8.55
CA ARG A 61 11.19 -40.59 7.42
C ARG A 61 9.84 -39.91 7.67
N GLY A 62 9.91 -38.85 8.49
CA GLY A 62 9.09 -37.65 8.26
C GLY A 62 9.60 -36.88 7.06
N GLY A 63 8.74 -36.67 6.06
CA GLY A 63 8.99 -35.88 4.86
C GLY A 63 9.17 -34.40 5.20
N GLY A 64 10.43 -33.97 5.31
CA GLY A 64 10.81 -32.56 5.36
C GLY A 64 10.80 -31.97 3.95
N ARG A 65 9.83 -31.08 3.70
CA ARG A 65 9.86 -30.14 2.57
C ARG A 65 11.24 -29.48 2.49
N ALA A 66 11.82 -29.48 1.30
CA ALA A 66 13.10 -28.85 0.98
C ALA A 66 13.09 -27.36 1.38
N GLY A 67 13.54 -27.08 2.59
CA GLY A 67 13.90 -25.75 3.04
C GLY A 67 15.27 -25.44 2.49
N VAL A 68 15.35 -24.41 1.64
CA VAL A 68 16.62 -23.79 1.28
C VAL A 68 17.26 -23.28 2.57
N GLN A 69 18.24 -24.02 3.08
CA GLN A 69 19.04 -23.65 4.23
C GLN A 69 19.74 -22.32 3.95
N GLY A 70 19.43 -21.33 4.79
CA GLY A 70 20.21 -20.09 4.89
C GLY A 70 21.61 -20.43 5.39
N GLY A 71 22.61 -20.28 4.53
CA GLY A 71 23.98 -20.61 4.86
C GLY A 71 25.02 -20.30 3.79
N ASN A 72 24.63 -19.91 2.57
CA ASN A 72 25.59 -19.32 1.65
C ASN A 72 25.79 -17.86 2.03
N LYS A 73 27.04 -17.45 2.29
CA LYS A 73 27.47 -16.04 2.29
C LYS A 73 27.13 -15.47 0.92
N ALA A 74 25.92 -14.97 0.79
CA ALA A 74 25.43 -14.47 -0.47
C ALA A 74 26.04 -13.08 -0.66
N VAL A 75 26.76 -12.93 -1.77
CA VAL A 75 27.41 -11.65 -2.10
C VAL A 75 26.32 -10.66 -2.47
N ILE A 76 26.21 -9.58 -1.69
CA ILE A 76 25.29 -8.48 -1.93
C ILE A 76 26.03 -7.44 -2.75
N LEU A 77 25.49 -7.08 -3.92
CA LEU A 77 26.04 -6.10 -4.84
C LEU A 77 25.11 -4.89 -4.91
N ALA A 78 25.70 -3.71 -5.12
CA ALA A 78 24.94 -2.49 -5.36
C ALA A 78 24.31 -2.54 -6.77
N HIS A 79 23.03 -2.18 -6.88
CA HIS A 79 22.36 -2.04 -8.17
C HIS A 79 22.69 -0.69 -8.82
N ARG A 80 22.29 -0.49 -10.08
CA ARG A 80 22.45 0.79 -10.81
C ARG A 80 21.72 1.95 -10.11
N HIS A 81 20.62 1.64 -9.43
CA HIS A 81 19.83 2.62 -8.68
C HIS A 81 20.35 2.74 -7.26
N GLU A 82 20.46 3.97 -6.77
CA GLU A 82 20.92 4.27 -5.43
C GLU A 82 20.04 3.57 -4.37
N ALA A 83 20.66 3.04 -3.31
CA ALA A 83 20.02 2.32 -2.20
C ALA A 83 19.22 1.05 -2.58
N VAL A 84 19.31 0.58 -3.82
CA VAL A 84 18.84 -0.75 -4.25
C VAL A 84 20.04 -1.68 -4.38
N PHE A 85 19.87 -2.91 -3.92
CA PHE A 85 20.91 -3.94 -3.96
C PHE A 85 20.35 -5.18 -4.64
N TYR A 86 21.24 -6.07 -5.07
CA TYR A 86 20.84 -7.38 -5.55
C TYR A 86 21.79 -8.44 -5.05
N MET A 87 21.28 -9.67 -5.00
CA MET A 87 22.01 -10.84 -4.55
C MET A 87 21.88 -11.91 -5.60
N LYS A 88 23.02 -12.42 -6.07
CA LYS A 88 23.06 -13.52 -7.03
C LYS A 88 22.76 -14.82 -6.31
N VAL A 89 21.62 -15.43 -6.60
CA VAL A 89 21.28 -16.80 -6.20
C VAL A 89 21.45 -17.66 -7.45
N LYS A 90 21.84 -18.94 -7.32
CA LYS A 90 22.10 -19.84 -8.46
C LYS A 90 20.99 -19.74 -9.54
N GLY A 91 21.26 -18.98 -10.61
CA GLY A 91 20.38 -18.78 -11.76
C GLY A 91 19.57 -17.47 -11.79
N ASP A 92 19.31 -16.82 -10.65
CA ASP A 92 18.42 -15.66 -10.56
C ASP A 92 18.99 -14.53 -9.70
N ASP A 93 18.83 -13.29 -10.17
CA ASP A 93 19.16 -12.08 -9.40
C ASP A 93 17.96 -11.69 -8.52
N VAL A 94 18.20 -11.62 -7.20
CA VAL A 94 17.17 -11.26 -6.21
C VAL A 94 17.39 -9.81 -5.77
N LEU A 95 16.38 -8.95 -5.96
CA LEU A 95 16.43 -7.57 -5.47
C LEU A 95 16.30 -7.49 -3.95
N LEU A 96 17.07 -6.56 -3.40
CA LEU A 96 17.18 -6.29 -1.97
C LEU A 96 17.08 -4.78 -1.70
N THR A 97 16.48 -4.42 -0.56
CA THR A 97 16.57 -3.07 0.02
C THR A 97 17.17 -3.14 1.42
N LYS A 98 17.89 -2.10 1.83
CA LYS A 98 18.44 -2.02 3.20
C LYS A 98 17.30 -1.76 4.19
N ASN A 99 17.11 -2.64 5.16
CA ASN A 99 16.05 -2.48 6.14
C ASN A 99 16.35 -1.31 7.07
N MET A 100 15.43 -0.35 7.16
CA MET A 100 15.54 0.73 8.16
C MET A 100 15.17 0.30 9.58
N VAL A 101 14.35 -0.75 9.74
CA VAL A 101 13.90 -1.25 11.05
C VAL A 101 14.36 -2.70 11.21
N PRO A 102 15.63 -2.93 11.59
CA PRO A 102 16.18 -4.27 11.71
C PRO A 102 15.35 -5.15 12.65
N GLY A 103 15.30 -6.46 12.38
CA GLY A 103 14.55 -7.41 13.21
C GLY A 103 13.06 -7.54 12.87
N GLN A 104 12.48 -6.63 12.07
CA GLN A 104 11.07 -6.66 11.71
C GLN A 104 10.82 -6.87 10.21
N SER A 105 9.97 -7.84 9.88
CA SER A 105 9.36 -7.99 8.55
C SER A 105 8.03 -7.23 8.47
N VAL A 106 7.65 -6.82 7.26
CA VAL A 106 6.36 -6.14 7.03
C VAL A 106 5.30 -7.14 6.57
N TYR A 107 5.65 -8.02 5.64
CA TYR A 107 4.72 -8.99 5.05
C TYR A 107 5.31 -10.41 5.02
N ASN A 108 6.24 -10.69 5.94
CA ASN A 108 6.96 -11.95 6.08
C ASN A 108 7.85 -12.31 4.88
N GLU A 109 8.47 -11.30 4.28
CA GLU A 109 9.55 -11.43 3.32
C GLU A 109 10.81 -12.05 3.92
N LYS A 110 11.60 -12.71 3.06
CA LYS A 110 12.93 -13.20 3.44
C LYS A 110 13.85 -12.01 3.74
N ARG A 111 14.71 -12.19 4.73
CA ARG A 111 15.67 -11.17 5.18
C ARG A 111 17.06 -11.77 5.17
N VAL A 112 18.03 -10.97 4.77
CA VAL A 112 19.43 -11.36 4.65
C VAL A 112 20.23 -10.46 5.56
N ASN A 113 20.91 -11.06 6.54
CA ASN A 113 21.82 -10.32 7.40
C ASN A 113 23.21 -10.34 6.77
N SER A 114 23.79 -9.16 6.59
CA SER A 114 25.18 -8.99 6.21
C SER A 114 25.92 -8.26 7.32
N GLN A 115 27.18 -8.61 7.52
CA GLN A 115 28.07 -7.88 8.42
C GLN A 115 28.99 -7.06 7.54
N ASN A 116 28.97 -5.73 7.71
CA ASN A 116 29.93 -4.87 7.04
C ASN A 116 31.33 -5.10 7.62
N GLU A 117 32.35 -4.65 6.89
CA GLU A 117 33.77 -4.71 7.32
C GLU A 117 33.98 -4.01 8.68
N ASP A 118 33.18 -2.98 8.97
CA ASP A 118 33.15 -2.24 10.24
C ASP A 118 32.48 -2.99 11.41
N GLY A 119 32.06 -4.24 11.21
CA GLY A 119 31.39 -5.06 12.22
C GLY A 119 29.91 -4.74 12.46
N THR A 120 29.37 -3.67 11.86
CA THR A 120 27.95 -3.31 11.96
C THR A 120 27.08 -4.33 11.20
N LYS A 121 26.05 -4.85 11.86
CA LYS A 121 25.07 -5.76 11.25
C LYS A 121 24.05 -4.95 10.46
N VAL A 122 24.03 -5.16 9.14
CA VAL A 122 23.03 -4.58 8.25
C VAL A 122 22.05 -5.68 7.82
N GLU A 123 20.77 -5.41 7.98
CA GLU A 123 19.71 -6.31 7.54
C GLU A 123 19.17 -5.83 6.19
N TYR A 124 19.08 -6.72 5.22
CA TYR A 124 18.47 -6.50 3.91
C TYR A 124 17.16 -7.27 3.79
N ARG A 125 16.20 -6.70 3.06
CA ARG A 125 14.88 -7.28 2.80
C ARG A 125 14.76 -7.65 1.33
N VAL A 126 14.24 -8.85 1.07
CA VAL A 126 13.97 -9.31 -0.29
C VAL A 126 12.76 -8.60 -0.87
N TRP A 127 12.97 -7.92 -1.99
CA TRP A 127 11.91 -7.22 -2.71
C TRP A 127 11.38 -8.08 -3.85
N ASN A 128 10.13 -8.54 -3.72
CA ASN A 128 9.55 -9.48 -4.66
C ASN A 128 8.93 -8.75 -5.89
N PRO A 129 9.39 -9.01 -7.12
CA PRO A 129 8.85 -8.41 -8.35
C PRO A 129 7.41 -8.83 -8.66
N PHE A 130 6.98 -10.02 -8.25
CA PHE A 130 5.59 -10.49 -8.43
C PHE A 130 4.58 -9.83 -7.48
N ARG A 131 5.05 -9.01 -6.53
CA ARG A 131 4.19 -8.29 -5.57
C ARG A 131 4.31 -6.78 -5.65
N SER A 132 5.30 -6.27 -6.38
CA SER A 132 5.59 -4.85 -6.44
C SER A 132 5.95 -4.47 -7.87
N LYS A 133 5.10 -3.63 -8.46
CA LYS A 133 5.24 -3.19 -9.85
C LYS A 133 6.50 -2.33 -10.04
N LEU A 134 6.93 -1.64 -8.98
CA LEU A 134 8.18 -0.88 -8.98
C LEU A 134 9.41 -1.79 -9.04
N SER A 135 9.45 -2.91 -8.29
CA SER A 135 10.58 -3.85 -8.42
C SER A 135 10.56 -4.62 -9.74
N ALA A 136 9.38 -4.92 -10.29
CA ALA A 136 9.27 -5.44 -11.65
C ALA A 136 9.84 -4.45 -12.68
N ALA A 137 9.58 -3.15 -12.54
CA ALA A 137 10.14 -2.12 -13.42
C ALA A 137 11.67 -2.02 -13.28
N ILE A 138 12.18 -2.07 -12.05
CA ILE A 138 13.64 -2.05 -11.78
C ILE A 138 14.33 -3.28 -12.40
N LEU A 139 13.74 -4.48 -12.28
CA LEU A 139 14.28 -5.69 -12.92
C LEU A 139 14.14 -5.66 -14.45
N GLY A 140 13.05 -5.08 -14.97
CA GLY A 140 12.86 -4.86 -16.40
C GLY A 140 13.93 -3.94 -17.00
N GLY A 141 14.60 -3.16 -16.15
CA GLY A 141 15.82 -2.46 -16.50
C GLY A 141 15.65 -0.99 -16.82
N VAL A 142 14.71 -0.34 -16.14
CA VAL A 142 14.54 1.12 -16.13
C VAL A 142 15.86 1.85 -15.88
N ASP A 143 16.05 2.99 -16.54
CA ASP A 143 17.28 3.80 -16.40
C ASP A 143 17.34 4.53 -15.06
N ASP A 144 16.35 5.37 -14.77
CA ASP A 144 16.24 6.12 -13.50
C ASP A 144 14.78 6.24 -13.08
N ILE A 145 14.52 5.98 -11.78
CA ILE A 145 13.20 6.09 -11.15
C ILE A 145 13.02 7.43 -10.41
N GLY A 146 14.07 8.27 -10.34
CA GLY A 146 14.08 9.55 -9.64
C GLY A 146 14.08 9.45 -8.11
N MET A 147 13.89 8.25 -7.55
CA MET A 147 13.87 7.99 -6.11
C MET A 147 15.29 7.80 -5.59
N LYS A 148 15.84 8.84 -5.01
CA LYS A 148 17.17 8.83 -4.39
C LYS A 148 17.08 8.92 -2.87
N PRO A 149 18.11 8.49 -2.13
CA PRO A 149 18.19 8.75 -0.69
C PRO A 149 17.99 10.25 -0.39
N GLY A 150 17.10 10.58 0.53
CA GLY A 150 16.73 11.96 0.85
C GLY A 150 15.60 12.57 0.02
N ALA A 151 15.13 11.90 -1.04
CA ALA A 151 14.05 12.42 -1.88
C ALA A 151 12.70 12.45 -1.14
N LYS A 152 11.82 13.38 -1.52
CA LYS A 152 10.42 13.37 -1.10
C LYS A 152 9.56 12.65 -2.14
N VAL A 153 8.91 11.56 -1.74
CA VAL A 153 8.10 10.72 -2.64
C VAL A 153 6.64 10.77 -2.24
N LEU A 154 5.74 11.04 -3.19
CA LEU A 154 4.30 10.86 -3.02
C LEU A 154 3.88 9.55 -3.68
N TYR A 155 3.39 8.61 -2.89
CA TYR A 155 2.93 7.30 -3.34
C TYR A 155 1.39 7.29 -3.36
N LEU A 156 0.81 7.16 -4.55
CA LEU A 156 -0.65 7.08 -4.75
C LEU A 156 -1.07 5.61 -4.90
N GLY A 157 -2.02 5.17 -4.07
CA GLY A 157 -2.46 3.78 -4.05
C GLY A 157 -1.53 2.89 -3.21
N ALA A 158 -1.24 3.32 -1.98
CA ALA A 158 -0.31 2.64 -1.09
C ALA A 158 -0.77 1.25 -0.60
N ALA A 159 -2.06 0.94 -0.72
CA ALA A 159 -2.71 -0.27 -0.23
C ALA A 159 -2.30 -0.59 1.22
N SER A 160 -1.75 -1.78 1.48
CA SER A 160 -1.29 -2.20 2.82
C SER A 160 0.15 -1.76 3.14
N GLY A 161 0.81 -1.02 2.24
CA GLY A 161 2.16 -0.49 2.47
C GLY A 161 3.31 -1.46 2.20
N THR A 162 3.08 -2.58 1.51
CA THR A 162 4.12 -3.55 1.16
C THR A 162 5.23 -2.92 0.32
N SER A 163 4.89 -2.34 -0.84
CA SER A 163 5.82 -1.61 -1.71
C SER A 163 6.32 -0.32 -1.08
N VAL A 164 5.44 0.40 -0.37
CA VAL A 164 5.79 1.65 0.33
C VAL A 164 6.92 1.43 1.33
N SER A 165 6.93 0.27 2.02
CA SER A 165 8.00 -0.06 2.95
C SER A 165 9.37 -0.18 2.28
N HIS A 166 9.44 -0.63 1.02
CA HIS A 166 10.69 -0.68 0.26
C HIS A 166 11.08 0.69 -0.30
N VAL A 167 10.12 1.50 -0.74
CA VAL A 167 10.38 2.90 -1.15
C VAL A 167 10.92 3.72 0.02
N SER A 168 10.35 3.53 1.20
CA SER A 168 10.83 4.12 2.46
C SER A 168 12.25 3.69 2.79
N ASP A 169 12.59 2.41 2.57
CA ASP A 169 13.95 1.90 2.76
C ASP A 169 14.96 2.53 1.77
N ILE A 170 14.56 2.81 0.51
CA ILE A 170 15.40 3.44 -0.52
C ILE A 170 15.64 4.92 -0.20
N VAL A 171 14.58 5.64 0.11
CA VAL A 171 14.61 7.07 0.44
C VAL A 171 15.38 7.32 1.74
N GLY A 172 15.34 6.35 2.66
CA GLY A 172 16.09 6.40 3.91
C GLY A 172 15.52 7.40 4.93
N PRO A 173 16.24 7.64 6.04
CA PRO A 173 15.74 8.43 7.16
C PRO A 173 15.69 9.94 6.87
N THR A 174 16.42 10.43 5.87
CA THR A 174 16.49 11.85 5.52
C THR A 174 15.39 12.30 4.57
N GLY A 175 14.80 11.37 3.80
CA GLY A 175 13.69 11.69 2.92
C GLY A 175 12.34 11.31 3.54
N VAL A 176 11.27 11.54 2.79
CA VAL A 176 9.89 11.38 3.28
C VAL A 176 9.04 10.70 2.23
N VAL A 177 8.22 9.73 2.64
CA VAL A 177 7.24 9.05 1.78
C VAL A 177 5.83 9.39 2.25
N TYR A 178 5.10 10.14 1.45
CA TYR A 178 3.67 10.41 1.65
C TYR A 178 2.88 9.28 0.99
N ALA A 179 2.22 8.44 1.79
CA ALA A 179 1.52 7.26 1.31
C ALA A 179 0.00 7.50 1.32
N VAL A 180 -0.59 7.73 0.15
CA VAL A 180 -2.02 7.99 -0.01
C VAL A 180 -2.76 6.68 -0.27
N GLU A 181 -3.77 6.40 0.56
CA GLU A 181 -4.64 5.23 0.42
C GLU A 181 -6.09 5.59 0.71
N PHE A 182 -7.01 5.13 -0.14
CA PHE A 182 -8.43 5.42 0.04
C PHE A 182 -9.11 4.43 1.02
N SER A 183 -8.73 3.16 0.97
CA SER A 183 -9.38 2.12 1.77
C SER A 183 -9.04 2.25 3.25
N HIS A 184 -10.04 2.38 4.12
CA HIS A 184 -9.82 2.36 5.57
C HIS A 184 -9.26 1.02 6.06
N ARG A 185 -9.59 -0.10 5.42
CA ARG A 185 -9.06 -1.42 5.82
C ARG A 185 -7.57 -1.47 5.55
N SER A 186 -7.16 -1.21 4.32
CA SER A 186 -5.75 -1.18 3.91
C SER A 186 -4.99 -0.09 4.67
N GLY A 187 -5.66 1.04 4.93
CA GLY A 187 -5.15 2.15 5.72
C GLY A 187 -4.76 1.78 7.15
N ARG A 188 -5.46 0.83 7.80
CA ARG A 188 -5.07 0.32 9.13
C ARG A 188 -3.71 -0.38 9.08
N ASP A 189 -3.48 -1.20 8.05
CA ASP A 189 -2.21 -1.90 7.86
C ASP A 189 -1.09 -0.91 7.52
N LEU A 190 -1.39 0.07 6.66
CA LEU A 190 -0.48 1.16 6.33
C LEU A 190 -0.08 1.99 7.56
N LEU A 191 -1.04 2.33 8.42
CA LEU A 191 -0.79 3.02 9.70
C LEU A 191 0.10 2.18 10.63
N ASN A 192 -0.15 0.88 10.73
CA ASN A 192 0.66 -0.01 11.57
C ASN A 192 2.11 -0.14 11.06
N MET A 193 2.30 -0.10 9.75
CA MET A 193 3.62 -0.05 9.13
C MET A 193 4.31 1.30 9.38
N ALA A 194 3.58 2.41 9.20
CA ALA A 194 4.10 3.76 9.41
C ALA A 194 4.47 4.06 10.87
N LYS A 195 3.78 3.46 11.86
CA LYS A 195 4.18 3.56 13.28
C LYS A 195 5.61 3.12 13.54
N LYS A 196 6.13 2.19 12.73
CA LYS A 196 7.48 1.64 12.85
C LYS A 196 8.49 2.40 12.01
N ARG A 197 8.05 3.12 10.96
CA ARG A 197 8.90 3.86 10.02
C ARG A 197 8.57 5.34 10.07
N THR A 198 9.43 6.12 10.72
CA THR A 198 9.22 7.54 10.98
C THR A 198 9.21 8.43 9.74
N ASN A 199 9.79 7.96 8.63
CA ASN A 199 9.81 8.68 7.35
C ASN A 199 8.56 8.46 6.48
N VAL A 200 7.60 7.62 6.92
CA VAL A 200 6.35 7.38 6.18
C VAL A 200 5.21 8.14 6.83
N ILE A 201 4.54 8.99 6.05
CA ILE A 201 3.34 9.72 6.47
C ILE A 201 2.13 9.09 5.77
N PRO A 202 1.29 8.33 6.50
CA PRO A 202 0.10 7.71 5.93
C PRO A 202 -1.02 8.75 5.81
N ILE A 203 -1.64 8.83 4.62
CA ILE A 203 -2.75 9.73 4.32
C ILE A 203 -3.93 8.87 3.86
N ILE A 204 -4.98 8.80 4.68
CA ILE A 204 -6.16 7.99 4.37
C ILE A 204 -7.24 8.87 3.73
N GLU A 205 -7.08 9.16 2.44
CA GLU A 205 -7.96 10.03 1.65
C GLU A 205 -8.03 9.57 0.18
N ASP A 206 -9.01 10.08 -0.56
CA ASP A 206 -9.15 9.84 -1.99
C ASP A 206 -8.16 10.67 -2.81
N ALA A 207 -7.27 9.99 -3.55
CA ALA A 207 -6.27 10.60 -4.43
C ALA A 207 -6.88 11.46 -5.56
N ARG A 208 -8.17 11.31 -5.88
CA ARG A 208 -8.89 12.17 -6.84
C ARG A 208 -9.05 13.61 -6.34
N HIS A 209 -8.95 13.84 -5.03
CA HIS A 209 -9.22 15.12 -4.39
C HIS A 209 -8.00 15.62 -3.60
N PRO A 210 -6.90 16.01 -4.28
CA PRO A 210 -5.67 16.46 -3.62
C PRO A 210 -5.85 17.67 -2.70
N SER A 211 -6.89 18.47 -2.91
CA SER A 211 -7.25 19.60 -2.05
C SER A 211 -7.53 19.19 -0.60
N LYS A 212 -8.01 17.96 -0.35
CA LYS A 212 -8.35 17.48 1.01
C LYS A 212 -7.12 17.24 1.88
N TYR A 213 -6.04 16.71 1.30
CA TYR A 213 -4.80 16.41 2.02
C TYR A 213 -3.66 17.39 1.70
N ARG A 214 -3.97 18.51 1.05
CA ARG A 214 -2.97 19.55 0.72
C ARG A 214 -2.18 20.05 1.92
N MET A 215 -2.78 20.04 3.11
CA MET A 215 -2.15 20.51 4.34
C MET A 215 -1.18 19.48 4.95
N LEU A 216 -1.30 18.21 4.56
CA LEU A 216 -0.48 17.10 5.10
C LEU A 216 0.81 16.90 4.29
N VAL A 217 0.77 17.16 2.99
CA VAL A 217 1.96 17.07 2.12
C VAL A 217 2.77 18.35 2.28
N LEU A 218 3.86 18.26 3.04
CA LEU A 218 4.68 19.41 3.39
C LEU A 218 5.63 19.81 2.25
N GLY A 219 5.20 20.83 1.52
CA GLY A 219 5.92 21.41 0.39
C GLY A 219 5.82 20.55 -0.87
N MET A 220 6.67 20.86 -1.85
CA MET A 220 6.69 20.14 -3.11
C MET A 220 7.51 18.85 -2.98
N VAL A 221 7.04 17.78 -3.62
CA VAL A 221 7.67 16.47 -3.71
C VAL A 221 8.57 16.37 -4.96
N ASP A 222 9.56 15.49 -4.90
CA ASP A 222 10.51 15.26 -6.00
C ASP A 222 10.01 14.20 -6.97
N VAL A 223 9.30 13.19 -6.46
CA VAL A 223 8.81 12.05 -7.24
C VAL A 223 7.37 11.73 -6.87
N ILE A 224 6.53 11.43 -7.86
CA ILE A 224 5.24 10.76 -7.65
C ILE A 224 5.31 9.33 -8.21
N PHE A 225 4.93 8.35 -7.39
CA PHE A 225 4.66 6.99 -7.85
C PHE A 225 3.16 6.72 -7.80
N SER A 226 2.56 6.31 -8.91
CA SER A 226 1.14 6.02 -9.02
C SER A 226 0.90 4.54 -9.33
N ASP A 227 0.29 3.83 -8.37
CA ASP A 227 -0.13 2.43 -8.47
C ASP A 227 -1.66 2.27 -8.36
N VAL A 228 -2.38 3.33 -8.72
CA VAL A 228 -3.84 3.37 -8.63
C VAL A 228 -4.44 2.57 -9.78
N ALA A 229 -5.27 1.59 -9.50
CA ALA A 229 -6.01 0.83 -10.50
C ALA A 229 -7.40 1.44 -10.75
N GLN A 230 -7.45 2.57 -11.46
CA GLN A 230 -8.70 3.25 -11.83
C GLN A 230 -8.72 3.61 -13.33
N PRO A 231 -9.89 3.73 -13.98
CA PRO A 231 -9.95 4.16 -15.39
C PRO A 231 -9.38 5.57 -15.62
N ASP A 232 -9.48 6.44 -14.63
CA ASP A 232 -9.04 7.84 -14.67
C ASP A 232 -7.62 8.06 -14.10
N GLN A 233 -6.75 7.06 -14.23
CA GLN A 233 -5.37 7.03 -13.73
C GLN A 233 -4.54 8.28 -14.08
N THR A 234 -4.47 8.63 -15.37
CA THR A 234 -3.69 9.78 -15.84
C THR A 234 -4.20 11.10 -15.27
N ARG A 235 -5.53 11.26 -15.13
CA ARG A 235 -6.14 12.45 -14.52
C ARG A 235 -5.76 12.58 -13.05
N ILE A 236 -5.81 11.47 -12.30
CA ILE A 236 -5.43 11.44 -10.88
C ILE A 236 -3.96 11.85 -10.72
N LEU A 237 -3.07 11.29 -11.54
CA LEU A 237 -1.65 11.65 -11.53
C LEU A 237 -1.46 13.13 -11.86
N ALA A 238 -2.09 13.62 -12.93
CA ALA A 238 -1.96 15.01 -13.38
C ALA A 238 -2.41 16.02 -12.31
N LEU A 239 -3.55 15.76 -11.65
CA LEU A 239 -4.03 16.59 -10.56
C LEU A 239 -3.04 16.60 -9.39
N ASN A 240 -2.55 15.43 -8.96
CA ASN A 240 -1.57 15.34 -7.89
C ASN A 240 -0.25 16.02 -8.25
N ALA A 241 0.22 15.87 -9.49
CA ALA A 241 1.41 16.53 -9.99
C ALA A 241 1.27 18.05 -9.95
N SER A 242 0.12 18.59 -10.38
CA SER A 242 -0.12 20.03 -10.35
C SER A 242 -0.13 20.64 -8.93
N TYR A 243 -0.51 19.86 -7.91
CA TYR A 243 -0.58 20.32 -6.53
C TYR A 243 0.76 20.17 -5.80
N PHE A 244 1.48 19.07 -6.04
CA PHE A 244 2.59 18.67 -5.17
C PHE A 244 3.92 18.48 -5.89
N LEU A 245 3.96 18.21 -7.20
CA LEU A 245 5.21 17.86 -7.88
C LEU A 245 5.98 19.11 -8.31
N LYS A 246 7.28 19.15 -8.01
CA LYS A 246 8.18 20.21 -8.49
C LYS A 246 8.21 20.25 -10.02
N ALA A 247 8.48 21.42 -10.60
CA ALA A 247 8.83 21.51 -12.01
C ALA A 247 10.13 20.74 -12.27
N GLY A 248 10.14 19.89 -13.29
CA GLY A 248 11.22 18.91 -13.54
C GLY A 248 11.20 17.70 -12.59
N GLY A 249 10.23 17.61 -11.68
CA GLY A 249 10.06 16.46 -10.80
C GLY A 249 9.66 15.21 -11.57
N TRP A 250 9.99 14.05 -11.01
CA TRP A 250 9.80 12.75 -11.66
C TRP A 250 8.39 12.21 -11.39
N PHE A 251 7.86 11.49 -12.36
CA PHE A 251 6.68 10.66 -12.15
C PHE A 251 6.94 9.26 -12.67
N VAL A 252 6.34 8.30 -11.99
CA VAL A 252 6.33 6.90 -12.35
C VAL A 252 4.89 6.43 -12.22
N ILE A 253 4.29 5.94 -13.29
CA ILE A 253 2.92 5.46 -13.30
C ILE A 253 2.85 4.04 -13.85
N SER A 254 2.21 3.16 -13.09
CA SER A 254 1.92 1.80 -13.53
C SER A 254 0.52 1.74 -14.15
N ILE A 255 0.46 1.59 -15.46
CA ILE A 255 -0.78 1.50 -16.25
C ILE A 255 -1.16 0.05 -16.45
N LYS A 256 -2.37 -0.31 -16.02
CA LYS A 256 -2.99 -1.61 -16.32
C LYS A 256 -4.04 -1.45 -17.41
N ALA A 257 -3.78 -2.01 -18.59
CA ALA A 257 -4.65 -1.84 -19.76
C ALA A 257 -6.11 -2.26 -19.47
N ASN A 258 -6.29 -3.45 -18.89
CA ASN A 258 -7.62 -4.02 -18.60
C ASN A 258 -8.44 -3.20 -17.58
N CYS A 259 -7.82 -2.35 -16.77
CA CYS A 259 -8.55 -1.48 -15.83
C CYS A 259 -9.02 -0.17 -16.48
N ILE A 260 -8.46 0.20 -17.62
CA ILE A 260 -8.83 1.40 -18.37
C ILE A 260 -9.88 1.02 -19.41
N ASP A 261 -9.54 0.07 -20.28
CA ASP A 261 -10.44 -0.46 -21.29
C ASP A 261 -10.07 -1.92 -21.58
N SER A 262 -11.00 -2.83 -21.29
CA SER A 262 -10.81 -4.26 -21.54
C SER A 262 -11.22 -4.70 -22.94
N THR A 263 -11.80 -3.81 -23.75
CA THR A 263 -12.31 -4.12 -25.10
C THR A 263 -11.28 -3.88 -26.20
N VAL A 264 -10.23 -3.11 -25.88
CA VAL A 264 -9.21 -2.65 -26.83
C VAL A 264 -7.86 -3.32 -26.51
N PRO A 265 -7.00 -3.59 -27.51
CA PRO A 265 -5.65 -4.09 -27.28
C PRO A 265 -4.83 -3.18 -26.34
N ALA A 266 -3.97 -3.79 -25.52
CA ALA A 266 -3.19 -3.09 -24.50
C ALA A 266 -2.27 -2.00 -25.09
N GLU A 267 -1.67 -2.25 -26.26
CA GLU A 267 -0.80 -1.28 -26.95
C GLU A 267 -1.53 0.02 -27.30
N THR A 268 -2.77 -0.07 -27.76
CA THR A 268 -3.61 1.10 -28.08
C THR A 268 -3.94 1.88 -26.81
N VAL A 269 -4.29 1.19 -25.72
CA VAL A 269 -4.55 1.83 -24.42
C VAL A 269 -3.30 2.57 -23.92
N PHE A 270 -2.12 1.95 -24.05
CA PHE A 270 -0.85 2.57 -23.69
C PHE A 270 -0.53 3.82 -24.52
N ALA A 271 -0.80 3.80 -25.82
CA ALA A 271 -0.64 4.97 -26.69
C ALA A 271 -1.59 6.11 -26.29
N MET A 272 -2.87 5.81 -26.04
CA MET A 272 -3.86 6.79 -25.59
C MET A 272 -3.48 7.43 -24.25
N GLU A 273 -3.04 6.64 -23.28
CA GLU A 273 -2.59 7.18 -21.99
C GLU A 273 -1.31 8.01 -22.11
N LYS A 274 -0.39 7.63 -23.01
CA LYS A 274 0.81 8.41 -23.30
C LYS A 274 0.46 9.80 -23.83
N ASP A 275 -0.56 9.91 -24.66
CA ASP A 275 -1.01 11.21 -25.19
C ASP A 275 -1.73 12.04 -24.14
N LYS A 276 -2.60 11.45 -23.33
CA LYS A 276 -3.20 12.12 -22.16
C LYS A 276 -2.15 12.64 -21.18
N LEU A 277 -1.05 11.91 -20.96
CA LEU A 277 0.06 12.38 -20.11
C LEU A 277 0.68 13.66 -20.68
N LYS A 278 0.97 13.68 -21.99
CA LYS A 278 1.55 14.84 -22.67
C LYS A 278 0.63 16.08 -22.59
N GLU A 279 -0.67 15.90 -22.79
CA GLU A 279 -1.67 16.97 -22.65
C GLU A 279 -1.63 17.61 -21.26
N ASN A 280 -1.34 16.82 -20.23
CA ASN A 280 -1.24 17.26 -18.84
C ASN A 280 0.17 17.72 -18.42
N GLN A 281 1.04 18.06 -19.39
CA GLN A 281 2.42 18.53 -19.16
C GLN A 281 3.33 17.48 -18.48
N LEU A 282 2.96 16.20 -18.53
CA LEU A 282 3.77 15.08 -18.10
C LEU A 282 4.45 14.47 -19.32
N LYS A 283 5.77 14.61 -19.42
CA LYS A 283 6.53 14.11 -20.57
C LYS A 283 7.16 12.75 -20.22
N PRO A 284 6.62 11.62 -20.72
CA PRO A 284 7.25 10.32 -20.55
C PRO A 284 8.53 10.23 -21.39
N PHE A 285 9.60 9.72 -20.81
CA PHE A 285 10.86 9.42 -21.49
C PHE A 285 11.01 7.93 -21.77
N GLU A 286 10.57 7.12 -20.82
CA GLU A 286 10.72 5.67 -20.86
C GLU A 286 9.36 5.02 -20.62
N SER A 287 9.13 3.90 -21.32
CA SER A 287 7.97 3.04 -21.13
C SER A 287 8.42 1.60 -21.22
N ILE A 288 8.13 0.82 -20.18
CA ILE A 288 8.51 -0.59 -20.11
C ILE A 288 7.29 -1.45 -19.80
N THR A 289 7.16 -2.59 -20.44
CA THR A 289 6.16 -3.60 -20.09
C THR A 289 6.67 -4.43 -18.91
N LEU A 290 5.79 -4.78 -17.97
CA LEU A 290 6.18 -5.51 -16.75
C LEU A 290 6.12 -7.04 -16.91
N GLU A 291 6.11 -7.53 -18.14
CA GLU A 291 6.18 -8.96 -18.44
C GLU A 291 7.61 -9.46 -18.20
N PRO A 292 7.82 -10.58 -17.50
CA PRO A 292 6.88 -11.68 -17.22
C PRO A 292 6.12 -11.59 -15.88
N TYR A 293 6.33 -10.56 -15.07
CA TYR A 293 5.80 -10.50 -13.70
C TYR A 293 4.31 -10.17 -13.63
N GLU A 294 3.89 -9.17 -14.41
CA GLU A 294 2.53 -8.64 -14.43
C GLU A 294 2.06 -8.50 -15.88
N ARG A 295 1.07 -9.30 -16.27
CA ARG A 295 0.50 -9.27 -17.63
C ARG A 295 -0.30 -7.99 -17.84
N TYR A 296 -0.28 -7.44 -19.06
CA TYR A 296 -1.03 -6.25 -19.45
C TYR A 296 -0.74 -5.00 -18.60
N HIS A 297 0.46 -4.93 -18.00
CA HIS A 297 0.93 -3.76 -17.27
C HIS A 297 2.12 -3.13 -17.99
N ALA A 298 2.10 -1.80 -18.06
CA ALA A 298 3.23 -1.00 -18.51
C ALA A 298 3.54 0.07 -17.47
N CYS A 299 4.82 0.28 -17.19
CA CYS A 299 5.31 1.36 -16.35
C CYS A 299 5.80 2.49 -17.26
N PHE A 300 5.28 3.70 -17.05
CA PHE A 300 5.74 4.91 -17.71
C PHE A 300 6.49 5.79 -16.73
N ILE A 301 7.62 6.31 -17.19
CA ILE A 301 8.50 7.16 -16.38
C ILE A 301 8.78 8.43 -17.15
N GLY A 302 8.74 9.56 -16.46
CA GLY A 302 8.98 10.85 -17.07
C GLY A 302 9.13 11.97 -16.08
N GLN A 303 9.10 13.19 -16.60
CA GLN A 303 9.16 14.42 -15.81
C GLN A 303 7.95 15.32 -16.02
N TYR A 304 7.53 15.98 -14.95
CA TYR A 304 6.49 17.00 -14.97
C TYR A 304 7.08 18.35 -15.36
N ARG A 305 6.47 19.04 -16.33
CA ARG A 305 6.95 20.33 -16.85
C ARG A 305 8.45 20.30 -17.16
N ALA A 306 8.88 19.24 -17.86
CA ALA A 306 10.28 19.04 -18.19
C ALA A 306 10.88 20.33 -18.77
N PRO A 307 12.00 20.83 -18.23
CA PRO A 307 12.61 22.05 -18.73
C PRO A 307 12.93 21.85 -20.22
N LYS A 308 12.54 22.84 -21.04
CA LYS A 308 12.94 22.84 -22.45
C LYS A 308 14.46 22.80 -22.48
N ARG A 309 15.06 21.73 -23.02
CA ARG A 309 16.52 21.70 -23.25
C ARG A 309 16.87 22.96 -24.01
N SER A 310 17.68 23.84 -23.41
CA SER A 310 18.35 24.88 -24.18
C SER A 310 19.17 24.14 -25.22
N LYS A 311 18.89 24.36 -26.50
CA LYS A 311 19.78 23.89 -27.55
C LYS A 311 21.13 24.52 -27.26
N THR A 312 22.11 23.73 -26.82
CA THR A 312 23.50 24.16 -26.80
C THR A 312 23.86 24.40 -28.25
N THR A 313 23.86 25.66 -28.66
CA THR A 313 24.41 26.09 -29.95
C THR A 313 25.91 25.86 -29.86
N SER A 314 26.37 24.76 -30.42
CA SER A 314 27.77 24.52 -30.79
C SER A 314 28.20 25.47 -31.88
#